data_AF-A0A9C8K9N3-F1
#
_entry.id   AF-A0A9C8K9N3-F1
#
_cell.length_a   1.000
_cell.length_b   1.000
_cell.length_c   1.000
_cell.angle_alpha   90.00
_cell.angle_beta   90.00
_cell.angle_gamma   90.00
#
_symmetry.space_group_name_H-M   'P 1'
#
loop_
_entity.id
_entity.type
_entity.pdbx_description
1 polymer ?
#
loop_
_entity_poly.entity_id
_entity_poly.type
_entity_poly.pdbx_seq_one_letter_code
_entity_poly.pdbx_strand_id
1 'polypeptide(L)'
;MKPIFFTALFLIGSCGFSQQDELAVWPNGIPGALNNASFEEAYTYDDDGTITGISKVSKPTITPFLADASLANGTAVIVCPGGGYTHLAIEKEGYKVAKWLNTLGIAAFVLKYGMPSDETMTDKTIGPLQDAQEAIRMIRRNAEKWHLDTSKIGVLGFSAGGHLASTLSTHFDEKVYEFKKGESARPDFSVLVYPVISMEDGVTHQGSKNAL
;
A
#
# COMPACT_ATOMS: atom_id res chain seq x y z
N MET A 1 -1.70 -18.94 66.87
CA MET A 1 -0.98 -18.97 65.58
C MET A 1 -1.99 -18.64 64.49
N LYS A 2 -1.87 -17.49 63.82
CA LYS A 2 -2.77 -17.10 62.70
C LYS A 2 -2.09 -17.50 61.38
N PRO A 3 -2.80 -18.12 60.43
CA PRO A 3 -2.20 -18.53 59.16
C PRO A 3 -2.02 -17.30 58.27
N ILE A 4 -0.83 -17.14 57.70
CA ILE A 4 -0.51 -16.14 56.68
C ILE A 4 -0.75 -16.82 55.32
N PHE A 5 -1.74 -16.34 54.56
CA PHE A 5 -1.94 -16.76 53.17
C PHE A 5 -1.00 -15.95 52.27
N PHE A 6 -0.07 -16.64 51.60
CA PHE A 6 0.71 -16.08 50.51
C PHE A 6 -0.07 -16.25 49.20
N THR A 7 -0.52 -15.14 48.61
CA THR A 7 -1.07 -15.13 47.26
C THR A 7 0.10 -14.92 46.29
N ALA A 8 0.46 -15.97 45.55
CA ALA A 8 1.42 -15.87 44.45
C ALA A 8 0.74 -15.21 43.24
N LEU A 9 1.26 -14.06 42.82
CA LEU A 9 0.80 -13.36 41.63
C LEU A 9 1.53 -13.91 40.40
N PHE A 10 0.85 -14.71 39.59
CA PHE A 10 1.36 -15.13 38.27
C PHE A 10 1.19 -13.97 37.28
N LEU A 11 2.30 -13.34 36.91
CA LEU A 11 2.36 -12.41 35.78
C LEU A 11 2.40 -13.23 34.49
N ILE A 12 1.24 -13.38 33.85
CA ILE A 12 1.15 -13.88 32.48
C ILE A 12 1.53 -12.69 31.58
N GLY A 13 2.75 -12.74 31.03
CA GLY A 13 3.19 -11.80 30.02
C GLY A 13 2.41 -12.02 28.73
N SER A 14 1.48 -11.12 28.42
CA SER A 14 0.84 -11.05 27.11
C SER A 14 1.85 -10.58 26.08
N CYS A 15 2.37 -11.51 25.28
CA CYS A 15 2.97 -11.17 23.99
C CYS A 15 1.85 -10.67 23.07
N GLY A 16 1.62 -9.36 23.06
CA GLY A 16 0.78 -8.74 22.04
C GLY A 16 1.52 -8.74 20.72
N PHE A 17 1.08 -9.57 19.77
CA PHE A 17 1.29 -9.26 18.36
C PHE A 17 0.57 -7.93 18.12
N SER A 18 1.32 -6.83 17.96
CA SER A 18 0.73 -5.57 17.51
C SER A 18 0.17 -5.82 16.12
N GLN A 19 -1.14 -5.71 15.96
CA GLN A 19 -1.75 -5.60 14.65
C GLN A 19 -1.11 -4.37 13.97
N GLN A 20 -0.55 -4.56 12.77
CA GLN A 20 -0.03 -3.46 11.99
C GLN A 20 -1.25 -2.69 11.46
N ASP A 21 -1.55 -1.53 12.03
CA ASP A 21 -2.78 -0.80 11.67
C ASP A 21 -2.73 -0.34 10.20
N GLU A 22 -3.71 -0.78 9.41
CA GLU A 22 -3.95 -0.22 8.08
C GLU A 22 -4.52 1.20 8.20
N LEU A 23 -3.96 2.15 7.44
CA LEU A 23 -4.44 3.53 7.39
C LEU A 23 -5.20 3.73 6.09
N ALA A 24 -6.45 4.20 6.16
CA ALA A 24 -7.24 4.53 4.99
C ALA A 24 -6.58 5.66 4.18
N VAL A 25 -6.39 5.46 2.87
CA VAL A 25 -5.89 6.50 1.96
C VAL A 25 -6.88 7.67 1.88
N TRP A 26 -8.18 7.35 1.93
CA TRP A 26 -9.28 8.32 1.83
C TRP A 26 -10.16 8.32 3.09
N PRO A 27 -9.72 8.94 4.20
CA PRO A 27 -10.48 8.94 5.45
C PRO A 27 -11.81 9.70 5.34
N ASN A 28 -11.95 10.60 4.35
CA ASN A 28 -13.12 11.46 4.15
C ASN A 28 -13.91 11.10 2.88
N GLY A 29 -13.75 9.89 2.35
CA GLY A 29 -14.40 9.43 1.13
C GLY A 29 -13.50 9.49 -0.10
N ILE A 30 -13.66 8.50 -0.98
CA ILE A 30 -12.86 8.30 -2.18
C ILE A 30 -13.49 9.13 -3.31
N PRO A 31 -12.78 10.10 -3.93
CA PRO A 31 -13.31 10.83 -5.06
C PRO A 31 -13.69 9.88 -6.20
N GLY A 32 -14.88 10.07 -6.76
CA GLY A 32 -15.38 9.25 -7.87
C GLY A 32 -15.88 7.85 -7.49
N ALA A 33 -15.95 7.49 -6.20
CA ALA A 33 -16.46 6.18 -5.78
C ALA A 33 -17.98 6.04 -5.92
N LEU A 34 -18.41 4.87 -6.36
CA LEU A 34 -19.79 4.42 -6.42
C LEU A 34 -20.08 3.55 -5.19
N ASN A 35 -21.27 3.71 -4.61
CA ASN A 35 -21.69 2.88 -3.50
C ASN A 35 -22.21 1.54 -4.01
N ASN A 36 -21.43 0.48 -3.82
CA ASN A 36 -21.85 -0.89 -4.07
C ASN A 36 -21.48 -1.79 -2.88
N ALA A 37 -22.44 -2.00 -1.98
CA ALA A 37 -22.26 -2.82 -0.79
C ALA A 37 -21.96 -4.30 -1.10
N SER A 38 -22.28 -4.79 -2.30
CA SER A 38 -21.95 -6.16 -2.72
C SER A 38 -20.52 -6.33 -3.25
N PHE A 39 -19.80 -5.21 -3.42
CA PHE A 39 -18.40 -5.23 -3.80
C PHE A 39 -17.49 -5.35 -2.56
N GLU A 40 -17.46 -6.57 -2.03
CA GLU A 40 -16.64 -6.93 -0.88
C GLU A 40 -15.25 -7.43 -1.31
N GLU A 41 -14.23 -7.06 -0.53
CA GLU A 41 -12.86 -7.55 -0.71
C GLU A 41 -12.83 -9.07 -0.58
N ALA A 42 -12.12 -9.74 -1.49
CA ALA A 42 -11.97 -11.19 -1.50
C ALA A 42 -10.50 -11.59 -1.34
N TYR A 43 -10.25 -12.57 -0.49
CA TYR A 43 -8.92 -12.97 -0.04
C TYR A 43 -8.55 -14.35 -0.58
N THR A 44 -7.29 -14.51 -0.98
CA THR A 44 -6.68 -15.81 -1.28
C THR A 44 -5.71 -16.16 -0.17
N TYR A 45 -5.67 -17.44 0.21
CA TYR A 45 -4.86 -17.95 1.31
C TYR A 45 -3.91 -19.05 0.81
N ASP A 46 -2.75 -19.20 1.45
CA ASP A 46 -1.93 -20.42 1.32
C ASP A 46 -2.38 -21.51 2.30
N ASP A 47 -1.68 -22.66 2.26
CA ASP A 47 -1.98 -23.84 3.09
C ASP A 47 -1.86 -23.57 4.59
N ASP A 48 -1.07 -22.56 4.99
CA ASP A 48 -0.87 -22.15 6.37
C ASP A 48 -1.93 -21.09 6.81
N GLY A 49 -2.85 -20.71 5.93
CA GLY A 49 -3.88 -19.70 6.18
C GLY A 49 -3.38 -18.26 6.10
N THR A 50 -2.20 -18.03 5.51
CA THR A 50 -1.67 -16.67 5.26
C THR A 50 -2.37 -16.07 4.06
N ILE A 51 -2.85 -14.83 4.17
CA ILE A 51 -3.40 -14.09 3.03
C ILE A 51 -2.28 -13.87 2.01
N THR A 52 -2.39 -14.47 0.83
CA THR A 52 -1.41 -14.31 -0.27
C THR A 52 -1.87 -13.29 -1.31
N GLY A 53 -3.18 -13.12 -1.45
CA GLY A 53 -3.77 -12.23 -2.44
C GLY A 53 -5.03 -11.52 -1.95
N ILE A 54 -5.25 -10.30 -2.44
CA ILE A 54 -6.48 -9.52 -2.17
C ILE A 54 -7.04 -9.02 -3.49
N SER A 55 -8.31 -9.30 -3.76
CA SER A 55 -9.06 -8.85 -4.93
C SER A 55 -10.28 -8.03 -4.49
N LYS A 56 -10.94 -7.36 -5.45
CA LYS A 56 -12.10 -6.50 -5.18
C LYS A 56 -11.84 -5.44 -4.09
N VAL A 57 -10.62 -4.90 -4.04
CA VAL A 57 -10.28 -3.78 -3.14
C VAL A 57 -11.10 -2.56 -3.53
N SER A 58 -11.99 -2.11 -2.66
CA SER A 58 -12.79 -0.88 -2.85
C SER A 58 -12.44 0.21 -1.83
N LYS A 59 -11.65 -0.11 -0.80
CA LYS A 59 -11.24 0.81 0.27
C LYS A 59 -9.72 0.77 0.38
N PRO A 60 -9.01 1.62 -0.36
CA PRO A 60 -7.57 1.56 -0.42
C PRO A 60 -6.94 2.00 0.91
N THR A 61 -5.89 1.30 1.31
CA THR A 61 -5.15 1.54 2.55
C THR A 61 -3.64 1.53 2.32
N ILE A 62 -2.91 2.14 3.24
CA ILE A 62 -1.47 1.94 3.41
C ILE A 62 -1.21 1.17 4.71
N THR A 63 -0.35 0.17 4.64
CA THR A 63 0.15 -0.53 5.84
C THR A 63 1.59 -0.08 6.11
N PRO A 64 1.86 0.64 7.21
CA PRO A 64 3.21 1.10 7.55
C PRO A 64 4.07 -0.05 8.10
N PHE A 65 5.25 -0.21 7.51
CA PHE A 65 6.35 -1.05 7.98
C PHE A 65 7.52 -0.13 8.27
N LEU A 66 7.62 0.35 9.51
CA LEU A 66 8.71 1.25 9.91
C LEU A 66 9.96 0.42 10.22
N ALA A 67 11.11 0.88 9.76
CA ALA A 67 12.38 0.28 10.13
C ALA A 67 12.67 0.50 11.62
N ASP A 68 13.43 -0.39 12.23
CA ASP A 68 13.93 -0.21 13.59
C ASP A 68 14.67 1.14 13.71
N ALA A 69 14.43 1.87 14.79
CA ALA A 69 14.99 3.21 14.98
C ALA A 69 16.53 3.23 14.95
N SER A 70 17.20 2.13 15.30
CA SER A 70 18.66 2.01 15.24
C SER A 70 19.20 1.84 13.81
N LEU A 71 18.36 1.43 12.87
CA LEU A 71 18.70 1.24 11.46
C LEU A 71 18.12 2.34 10.56
N ALA A 72 17.05 3.00 11.00
CA ALA A 72 16.28 3.96 10.21
C ALA A 72 17.17 5.04 9.59
N ASN A 73 17.15 5.14 8.26
CA ASN A 73 17.99 6.07 7.48
C ASN A 73 17.20 7.25 6.87
N GLY A 74 15.94 7.39 7.25
CA GLY A 74 15.00 8.41 6.77
C GLY A 74 14.38 8.13 5.40
N THR A 75 14.79 7.08 4.68
CA THR A 75 14.22 6.72 3.37
C THR A 75 12.87 6.04 3.55
N ALA A 76 11.91 6.37 2.68
CA ALA A 76 10.63 5.68 2.58
C ALA A 76 10.37 5.16 1.17
N VAL A 77 9.68 4.02 1.09
CA VAL A 77 9.24 3.42 -0.19
C VAL A 77 7.77 3.03 -0.09
N ILE A 78 6.97 3.52 -1.03
CA ILE A 78 5.63 2.98 -1.28
C ILE A 78 5.79 1.71 -2.10
N VAL A 79 5.24 0.60 -1.61
CA VAL A 79 5.30 -0.69 -2.29
C VAL A 79 3.94 -0.96 -2.92
N CYS A 80 3.91 -1.05 -4.25
CA CYS A 80 2.75 -1.37 -5.06
C CYS A 80 2.84 -2.84 -5.53
N PRO A 81 2.09 -3.78 -4.91
CA PRO A 81 2.05 -5.17 -5.36
C PRO A 81 1.56 -5.29 -6.80
N GLY A 82 1.95 -6.34 -7.52
CA GLY A 82 1.37 -6.72 -8.79
C GLY A 82 0.06 -7.50 -8.63
N GLY A 83 -0.34 -8.20 -9.70
CA GLY A 83 -1.61 -8.97 -9.76
C GLY A 83 -2.56 -8.51 -10.87
N GLY A 84 -2.01 -7.85 -11.90
CA GLY A 84 -2.72 -7.61 -13.15
C GLY A 84 -3.95 -6.72 -13.06
N TYR A 85 -4.05 -5.87 -12.02
CA TYR A 85 -5.25 -5.08 -11.70
C TYR A 85 -6.52 -5.91 -11.40
N THR A 86 -6.39 -7.21 -11.18
CA THR A 86 -7.51 -8.08 -10.76
C THR A 86 -7.37 -8.53 -9.31
N HIS A 87 -6.14 -8.53 -8.79
CA HIS A 87 -5.80 -8.74 -7.40
C HIS A 87 -4.47 -8.06 -7.07
N LEU A 88 -4.10 -8.11 -5.79
CA LEU A 88 -2.82 -7.70 -5.24
C LEU A 88 -2.10 -8.94 -4.73
N ALA A 89 -0.88 -9.21 -5.19
CA ALA A 89 0.00 -10.25 -4.63
C ALA A 89 0.58 -9.81 -3.27
N ILE A 90 -0.29 -9.50 -2.31
CA ILE A 90 -0.01 -8.65 -1.15
C ILE A 90 1.10 -9.19 -0.25
N GLU A 91 1.18 -10.50 -0.04
CA GLU A 91 2.18 -11.09 0.86
C GLU A 91 3.56 -11.09 0.21
N LYS A 92 3.67 -11.68 -0.99
CA LYS A 92 4.94 -11.89 -1.68
C LYS A 92 5.57 -10.59 -2.17
N GLU A 93 4.76 -9.71 -2.76
CA GLU A 93 5.23 -8.49 -3.42
C GLU A 93 5.00 -7.24 -2.55
N GLY A 94 4.16 -7.32 -1.51
CA GLY A 94 3.97 -6.27 -0.51
C GLY A 94 4.74 -6.58 0.77
N TYR A 95 4.15 -7.35 1.69
CA TYR A 95 4.62 -7.49 3.07
C TYR A 95 6.03 -8.08 3.21
N LYS A 96 6.41 -9.10 2.43
CA LYS A 96 7.77 -9.65 2.45
C LYS A 96 8.80 -8.64 1.94
N VAL A 97 8.45 -7.85 0.94
CA VAL A 97 9.31 -6.78 0.40
C VAL A 97 9.46 -5.65 1.41
N ALA A 98 8.37 -5.25 2.07
CA ALA A 98 8.38 -4.24 3.12
C ALA A 98 9.28 -4.65 4.30
N LYS A 99 9.15 -5.90 4.77
CA LYS A 99 10.01 -6.47 5.82
C LYS A 99 11.48 -6.49 5.38
N TRP A 100 11.77 -6.87 4.13
CA TRP A 100 13.12 -6.82 3.58
C TRP A 100 13.69 -5.39 3.55
N LEU A 101 12.92 -4.39 3.12
CA LEU A 101 13.32 -2.98 3.13
C LEU A 101 13.65 -2.49 4.54
N ASN A 102 12.88 -2.90 5.55
CA ASN A 102 13.17 -2.55 6.95
C ASN A 102 14.53 -3.05 7.42
N THR A 103 15.01 -4.21 6.94
CA THR A 103 16.37 -4.71 7.25
C THR A 103 17.48 -3.79 6.72
N LEU A 104 17.16 -2.91 5.76
CA LEU A 104 18.06 -1.92 5.18
C LEU A 104 17.91 -0.52 5.81
N GLY A 105 17.09 -0.40 6.87
CA GLY A 105 16.79 0.89 7.49
C GLY A 105 15.77 1.74 6.74
N ILE A 106 15.07 1.15 5.75
CA ILE A 106 14.10 1.86 4.90
C ILE A 106 12.70 1.61 5.44
N ALA A 107 11.93 2.67 5.67
CA ALA A 107 10.50 2.56 5.95
C ALA A 107 9.75 2.16 4.68
N ALA A 108 8.82 1.22 4.79
CA ALA A 108 8.01 0.77 3.67
C ALA A 108 6.52 1.01 3.97
N PHE A 109 5.76 1.37 2.94
CA PHE A 109 4.32 1.59 3.03
C PHE A 109 3.68 0.75 1.94
N VAL A 110 3.09 -0.39 2.32
CA VAL A 110 2.44 -1.27 1.34
C VAL A 110 1.10 -0.66 0.97
N LEU A 111 0.93 -0.33 -0.31
CA LEU A 111 -0.28 0.25 -0.84
C LEU A 111 -1.24 -0.86 -1.29
N LYS A 112 -2.33 -1.03 -0.55
CA LYS A 112 -3.49 -1.81 -0.98
C LYS A 112 -4.36 -0.90 -1.83
N TYR A 113 -4.03 -0.72 -3.12
CA TYR A 113 -4.75 0.17 -4.02
C TYR A 113 -6.08 -0.42 -4.49
N GLY A 114 -7.05 0.45 -4.81
CA GLY A 114 -8.37 0.07 -5.30
C GLY A 114 -8.29 -0.69 -6.62
N MET A 115 -9.04 -1.78 -6.73
CA MET A 115 -9.14 -2.53 -7.98
C MET A 115 -10.02 -1.76 -8.96
N PRO A 116 -9.53 -1.46 -10.19
CA PRO A 116 -10.34 -0.84 -11.23
C PRO A 116 -11.63 -1.60 -11.45
N SER A 117 -12.77 -0.94 -11.29
CA SER A 117 -14.09 -1.53 -11.58
C SER A 117 -15.14 -0.46 -11.81
N ASP A 118 -15.92 -0.63 -12.87
CA ASP A 118 -17.08 0.22 -13.17
C ASP A 118 -18.20 0.04 -12.12
N GLU A 119 -18.12 -0.99 -11.28
CA GLU A 119 -19.06 -1.21 -10.17
C GLU A 119 -18.79 -0.31 -8.95
N THR A 120 -17.57 0.22 -8.81
CA THR A 120 -17.13 0.98 -7.64
C THR A 120 -16.52 2.34 -7.99
N MET A 121 -16.26 2.62 -9.26
CA MET A 121 -15.60 3.84 -9.72
C MET A 121 -16.35 4.44 -10.91
N THR A 122 -16.51 5.76 -10.90
CA THR A 122 -17.06 6.52 -12.04
C THR A 122 -16.10 6.53 -13.24
N ASP A 123 -14.80 6.50 -12.98
CA ASP A 123 -13.74 6.26 -13.96
C ASP A 123 -12.72 5.32 -13.32
N LYS A 124 -12.74 4.05 -13.73
CA LYS A 124 -11.85 3.03 -13.17
C LYS A 124 -10.39 3.19 -13.62
N THR A 125 -10.16 3.86 -14.75
CA THR A 125 -8.83 3.95 -15.38
C THR A 125 -7.86 4.79 -14.55
N ILE A 126 -8.40 5.72 -13.76
CA ILE A 126 -7.63 6.62 -12.91
C ILE A 126 -7.50 6.14 -11.45
N GLY A 127 -8.34 5.19 -11.02
CA GLY A 127 -8.47 4.80 -9.61
C GLY A 127 -7.14 4.43 -8.93
N PRO A 128 -6.35 3.50 -9.50
CA PRO A 128 -5.05 3.14 -8.92
C PRO A 128 -4.06 4.31 -8.84
N LEU A 129 -4.00 5.16 -9.89
CA LEU A 129 -3.10 6.32 -9.92
C LEU A 129 -3.51 7.35 -8.86
N GLN A 130 -4.81 7.61 -8.74
CA GLN A 130 -5.40 8.47 -7.73
C GLN A 130 -5.01 8.00 -6.32
N ASP A 131 -5.12 6.71 -6.02
CA ASP A 131 -4.73 6.14 -4.73
C ASP A 131 -3.24 6.30 -4.45
N ALA A 132 -2.39 6.02 -5.45
CA ALA A 132 -0.94 6.12 -5.31
C ALA A 132 -0.47 7.58 -5.11
N GLN A 133 -1.09 8.52 -5.83
CA GLN A 133 -0.84 9.95 -5.65
C GLN A 133 -1.24 10.45 -4.25
N GLU A 134 -2.38 10.00 -3.72
CA GLU A 134 -2.80 10.40 -2.36
C GLU A 134 -1.97 9.70 -1.28
N ALA A 135 -1.57 8.45 -1.48
CA ALA A 135 -0.71 7.71 -0.56
C ALA A 135 0.64 8.41 -0.36
N ILE A 136 1.31 8.86 -1.43
CA ILE A 136 2.58 9.57 -1.29
C ILE A 136 2.41 10.94 -0.65
N ARG A 137 1.33 11.66 -0.96
CA ARG A 137 1.00 12.93 -0.28
C ARG A 137 0.74 12.69 1.21
N MET A 138 0.04 11.62 1.56
CA MET A 138 -0.19 11.22 2.94
C MET A 138 1.12 10.95 3.67
N ILE A 139 2.07 10.26 3.03
CA ILE A 139 3.38 9.99 3.61
C ILE A 139 4.17 11.27 3.84
N ARG A 140 4.18 12.18 2.87
CA ARG A 140 4.82 13.50 3.02
C ARG A 140 4.22 14.29 4.19
N ARG A 141 2.88 14.35 4.29
CA ARG A 141 2.19 15.04 5.41
C ARG A 141 2.51 14.45 6.78
N ASN A 142 2.88 13.17 6.85
CA ASN A 142 3.20 12.46 8.09
C ASN A 142 4.70 12.18 8.25
N ALA A 143 5.56 12.80 7.43
CA ALA A 143 7.00 12.50 7.42
C ALA A 143 7.65 12.77 8.79
N GLU A 144 7.28 13.86 9.47
CA GLU A 144 7.78 14.16 10.82
C GLU A 144 7.42 13.06 11.83
N LYS A 145 6.15 12.61 11.82
CA LYS A 145 5.64 11.53 12.69
C LYS A 145 6.41 10.23 12.48
N TRP A 146 6.85 9.95 11.25
CA TRP A 146 7.55 8.73 10.89
C TRP A 146 9.07 8.90 10.76
N HIS A 147 9.62 10.06 11.14
CA HIS A 147 11.04 10.39 11.05
C HIS A 147 11.63 10.17 9.63
N LEU A 148 10.87 10.58 8.61
CA LEU A 148 11.24 10.43 7.21
C LEU A 148 11.90 11.69 6.66
N ASP A 149 12.86 11.50 5.78
CA ASP A 149 13.43 12.54 4.93
C ASP A 149 12.52 12.71 3.71
N THR A 150 11.86 13.87 3.61
CA THR A 150 10.92 14.16 2.51
C THR A 150 11.60 14.26 1.15
N SER A 151 12.94 14.24 1.06
CA SER A 151 13.67 14.14 -0.20
C SER A 151 14.00 12.69 -0.62
N LYS A 152 13.57 11.70 0.17
CA LYS A 152 13.89 10.27 -0.02
C LYS A 152 12.64 9.39 0.03
N ILE A 153 11.54 9.84 -0.54
CA ILE A 153 10.28 9.09 -0.61
C ILE A 153 10.10 8.57 -2.04
N GLY A 154 10.40 7.29 -2.24
CA GLY A 154 10.30 6.62 -3.54
C GLY A 154 9.08 5.73 -3.68
N VAL A 155 8.94 5.13 -4.86
CA VAL A 155 7.94 4.11 -5.17
C VAL A 155 8.62 2.85 -5.72
N LEU A 156 8.10 1.69 -5.35
CA LEU A 156 8.52 0.39 -5.84
C LEU A 156 7.29 -0.37 -6.32
N GLY A 157 7.35 -0.95 -7.51
CA GLY A 157 6.21 -1.69 -8.06
C GLY A 157 6.61 -2.93 -8.85
N PHE A 158 5.74 -3.94 -8.82
CA PHE A 158 5.90 -5.23 -9.52
C PHE A 158 4.83 -5.41 -10.60
N SER A 159 5.19 -5.83 -11.81
CA SER A 159 4.21 -6.14 -12.89
C SER A 159 3.18 -5.00 -13.10
N ALA A 160 1.89 -5.21 -12.81
CA ALA A 160 0.87 -4.16 -12.81
C ALA A 160 1.09 -3.08 -11.74
N GLY A 161 1.58 -3.43 -10.55
CA GLY A 161 2.07 -2.46 -9.58
C GLY A 161 3.30 -1.71 -10.08
N GLY A 162 4.09 -2.32 -10.97
CA GLY A 162 5.19 -1.69 -11.70
C GLY A 162 4.70 -0.66 -12.72
N HIS A 163 3.61 -0.97 -13.43
CA HIS A 163 2.89 0.01 -14.26
C HIS A 163 2.41 1.19 -13.41
N LEU A 164 1.74 0.92 -12.28
CA LEU A 164 1.30 1.96 -11.36
C LEU A 164 2.45 2.81 -10.83
N ALA A 165 3.55 2.19 -10.40
CA ALA A 165 4.75 2.89 -9.94
C ALA A 165 5.34 3.78 -11.04
N SER A 166 5.44 3.27 -12.27
CA SER A 166 5.93 4.05 -13.41
C SER A 166 5.01 5.21 -13.76
N THR A 167 3.69 4.98 -13.76
CA THR A 167 2.66 5.99 -14.03
C THR A 167 2.68 7.07 -12.97
N LEU A 168 2.77 6.71 -11.68
CA LEU A 168 2.95 7.70 -10.61
C LEU A 168 4.20 8.53 -10.83
N SER A 169 5.32 7.92 -11.25
CA SER A 169 6.57 8.64 -11.44
C SER A 169 6.58 9.60 -12.63
N THR A 170 5.84 9.29 -13.68
CA THR A 170 5.82 10.10 -14.92
C THR A 170 4.62 11.03 -15.00
N HIS A 171 3.50 10.69 -14.36
CA HIS A 171 2.21 11.40 -14.40
C HIS A 171 1.79 11.86 -12.98
N PHE A 172 2.75 12.13 -12.09
CA PHE A 172 2.47 12.56 -10.71
C PHE A 172 1.64 13.86 -10.61
N ASP A 173 1.71 14.71 -11.64
CA ASP A 173 1.00 15.99 -11.72
C ASP A 173 -0.29 15.92 -12.54
N GLU A 174 -0.61 14.76 -13.10
CA GLU A 174 -1.89 14.54 -13.76
C GLU A 174 -3.03 14.72 -12.76
N LYS A 175 -4.00 15.56 -13.14
CA LYS A 175 -5.08 15.98 -12.26
C LYS A 175 -6.24 14.99 -12.31
N VAL A 176 -6.06 13.85 -11.63
CA VAL A 176 -7.08 12.78 -11.55
C VAL A 176 -8.05 12.94 -10.37
N TYR A 177 -7.77 13.83 -9.43
CA TYR A 177 -8.70 14.25 -8.36
C TYR A 177 -8.34 15.65 -7.83
N GLU A 178 -9.23 16.24 -7.04
CA GLU A 178 -8.94 17.50 -6.33
C GLU A 178 -8.16 17.22 -5.03
N PHE A 179 -6.95 17.80 -4.90
CA PHE A 179 -6.10 17.65 -3.72
C PHE A 179 -5.73 19.00 -3.11
N LYS A 180 -5.45 18.99 -1.80
CA LYS A 180 -4.92 20.16 -1.12
C LYS A 180 -3.50 20.45 -1.62
N LYS A 181 -3.27 21.65 -2.13
CA LYS A 181 -1.93 22.13 -2.52
C LYS A 181 -0.97 22.08 -1.34
N GLY A 182 0.31 21.84 -1.63
CA GLY A 182 1.39 21.88 -0.64
C GLY A 182 2.26 20.63 -0.64
N GLU A 183 1.71 19.49 -1.09
CA GLU A 183 2.44 18.22 -1.13
C GLU A 183 2.47 17.65 -2.54
N SER A 184 3.67 17.40 -3.04
CA SER A 184 3.89 16.80 -4.36
C SER A 184 3.53 15.32 -4.34
N ALA A 185 2.90 14.82 -5.41
CA ALA A 185 2.77 13.38 -5.62
C ALA A 185 3.98 12.74 -6.31
N ARG A 186 5.03 13.51 -6.59
CA ARG A 186 6.23 13.00 -7.27
C ARG A 186 7.04 12.09 -6.32
N PRO A 187 7.34 10.85 -6.72
CA PRO A 187 8.36 10.03 -6.06
C PRO A 187 9.76 10.62 -6.30
N ASP A 188 10.61 10.59 -5.28
CA ASP A 188 12.01 11.05 -5.39
C ASP A 188 12.89 10.04 -6.17
N PHE A 189 12.48 8.77 -6.20
CA PHE A 189 13.08 7.71 -6.99
C PHE A 189 12.06 6.60 -7.29
N SER A 190 12.41 5.67 -8.19
CA SER A 190 11.52 4.56 -8.57
C SER A 190 12.27 3.25 -8.74
N VAL A 191 11.68 2.17 -8.27
CA VAL A 191 12.16 0.80 -8.45
C VAL A 191 11.08 0.01 -9.20
N LEU A 192 11.31 -0.25 -10.48
CA LEU A 192 10.35 -0.91 -11.35
C LEU A 192 10.79 -2.35 -11.58
N VAL A 193 10.04 -3.31 -11.05
CA VAL A 193 10.40 -4.73 -11.10
C VAL A 193 9.48 -5.44 -12.09
N TYR A 194 10.05 -5.94 -13.19
CA TYR A 194 9.32 -6.52 -14.34
C TYR A 194 8.00 -5.77 -14.69
N PRO A 195 8.05 -4.44 -14.83
CA PRO A 195 6.83 -3.64 -14.98
C PRO A 195 6.10 -3.94 -16.29
N VAL A 196 4.77 -3.85 -16.25
CA VAL A 196 4.01 -3.53 -17.46
C VAL A 196 4.30 -2.05 -17.77
N ILE A 197 4.72 -1.73 -19.01
CA ILE A 197 5.12 -0.36 -19.40
C ILE A 197 4.18 0.23 -20.45
N SER A 198 3.81 -0.55 -21.47
CA SER A 198 2.91 -0.08 -22.53
C SER A 198 1.52 -0.68 -22.35
N MET A 199 0.49 0.09 -22.70
CA MET A 199 -0.90 -0.35 -22.88
C MET A 199 -1.30 -0.43 -24.36
N GLU A 200 -0.32 -0.34 -25.27
CA GLU A 200 -0.51 -0.49 -26.71
C GLU A 200 -0.85 -1.94 -27.08
N ASP A 201 -1.76 -2.09 -28.06
CA ASP A 201 -2.12 -3.40 -28.60
C ASP A 201 -0.91 -4.12 -29.21
N GLY A 202 -0.79 -5.41 -28.93
CA GLY A 202 0.31 -6.25 -29.43
C GLY A 202 1.64 -6.11 -28.68
N VAL A 203 1.76 -5.16 -27.74
CA VAL A 203 2.98 -4.95 -26.93
C VAL A 203 2.73 -5.22 -25.44
N THR A 204 1.53 -4.92 -24.95
CA THR A 204 1.18 -4.99 -23.53
C THR A 204 0.96 -6.41 -22.98
N HIS A 205 0.98 -6.53 -21.65
CA HIS A 205 0.40 -7.70 -20.98
C HIS A 205 -1.13 -7.60 -21.01
N GLN A 206 -1.78 -8.40 -21.86
CA GLN A 206 -3.21 -8.26 -22.20
C GLN A 206 -4.15 -8.28 -20.99
N GLY A 207 -3.88 -9.13 -20.00
CA GLY A 207 -4.72 -9.21 -18.80
C GLY A 207 -4.73 -7.90 -18.00
N SER A 208 -3.59 -7.21 -17.94
CA SER A 208 -3.49 -5.92 -17.24
C SER A 208 -4.20 -4.81 -18.00
N LYS A 209 -4.07 -4.79 -19.33
CA LYS A 209 -4.79 -3.83 -20.18
C LYS A 209 -6.30 -3.99 -20.10
N ASN A 210 -6.81 -5.22 -20.06
CA ASN A 210 -8.26 -5.45 -20.04
C ASN A 210 -8.89 -5.10 -18.69
N ALA A 211 -8.10 -5.15 -17.60
CA ALA A 211 -8.58 -4.91 -16.25
C ALA A 211 -8.59 -3.43 -15.88
N LEU A 212 -7.59 -2.65 -16.33
CA LEU A 212 -7.50 -1.20 -16.12
C LEU A 212 -8.49 -0.44 -17.03
#